data_AF-A0AAN6GJV0-F1
#
_entry.id   AF-A0AAN6GJV0-F1
#
_cell.length_a   1.000
_cell.length_b   1.000
_cell.length_c   1.000
_cell.angle_alpha   90.00
_cell.angle_beta   90.00
_cell.angle_gamma   90.00
#
_symmetry.space_group_name_H-M   'P 1'
#
loop_
_entity.id
_entity.type
_entity.pdbx_description
1 polymer ?
#
loop_
_entity_poly.entity_id
_entity_poly.type
_entity_poly.pdbx_seq_one_letter_code
_entity_poly.pdbx_strand_id
1 'polypeptide(L)'
;MLVSSTVKAWAFRFSLATALVQVVSSAVASQLNVDLPADSLIRRAGTVPPNQDCNSNSDCISGDCNTRADLLCYRLHPDGSAVEDCFGDYYPGSINYCEGYRLGHKCANQGECHDGHCSAKGYCVASYIGQACKNDLGCSGAQLCKNGKCFLPANNSIDPLQDCKRGYSCKSGRCVTSVYNMIPGYGADPRLTLPACDYFQPGQKGCKTMDDCGGYLCSNGTCILGNDGDRCIANFQCKNVCNLNGVCETPNFSKPPIGGSEIGQPCKNNTQCISNVCYNPTYAPGVTRPDFRNPGKNYTFDDGNCQGQLFGAKCFTTADCEQGACTNGTCQGTPLNSTCTADKFCASSTCVIPKGQTKGKCAVSKAYAGCSTGATCYSGGCDSKYSCPATFCPFPHCAAVDQGGKCRFDGDCFPFLSCQRGVCK
;
A
#
# COMPACT_ATOMS: atom_id res chain seq x y z
N MET A 1 14.72 -66.90 28.41
CA MET A 1 15.95 -66.60 29.18
C MET A 1 16.09 -65.09 29.17
N LEU A 2 15.61 -64.34 30.17
CA LEU A 2 16.29 -64.05 31.46
C LEU A 2 17.77 -63.75 31.20
N VAL A 3 18.28 -62.53 31.38
CA VAL A 3 18.57 -61.85 32.66
C VAL A 3 18.92 -60.39 32.30
N SER A 4 18.14 -59.37 32.70
CA SER A 4 18.33 -58.51 33.89
C SER A 4 19.77 -58.07 34.20
N SER A 5 20.07 -56.78 34.09
CA SER A 5 21.01 -56.14 35.03
C SER A 5 20.77 -54.64 35.12
N THR A 6 20.08 -54.29 36.21
CA THR A 6 20.01 -52.98 36.84
C THR A 6 21.33 -52.65 37.53
N VAL A 7 21.86 -51.43 37.40
CA VAL A 7 22.76 -50.84 38.40
C VAL A 7 22.48 -49.33 38.57
N LYS A 8 21.77 -49.06 39.66
CA LYS A 8 21.98 -48.04 40.71
C LYS A 8 22.27 -46.57 40.37
N ALA A 9 21.33 -45.76 40.84
CA ALA A 9 21.43 -44.37 41.26
C ALA A 9 22.65 -44.05 42.15
N TRP A 10 23.19 -42.84 41.98
CA TRP A 10 23.82 -42.06 43.06
C TRP A 10 23.32 -40.61 43.00
N ALA A 11 22.65 -40.21 44.07
CA ALA A 11 22.33 -38.82 44.38
C ALA A 11 23.61 -38.13 44.87
N PHE A 12 23.82 -36.87 44.47
CA PHE A 12 24.67 -35.95 45.22
C PHE A 12 23.86 -34.71 45.62
N ARG A 13 23.90 -34.47 46.92
CA ARG A 13 23.23 -33.40 47.66
C ARG A 13 24.05 -32.11 47.60
N PHE A 14 23.32 -31.00 47.67
CA PHE A 14 23.62 -29.73 48.34
C PHE A 14 24.98 -29.03 48.06
N SER A 15 24.89 -27.81 47.52
CA SER A 15 25.60 -26.67 48.09
C SER A 15 24.81 -25.38 47.85
N LEU A 16 24.28 -24.89 48.96
CA LEU A 16 23.77 -23.55 49.20
C LEU A 16 24.92 -22.56 49.05
N ALA A 17 24.82 -21.61 48.12
CA ALA A 17 25.68 -20.44 48.08
C ALA A 17 24.80 -19.20 47.90
N THR A 18 24.38 -18.66 49.03
CA THR A 18 23.93 -17.27 49.19
C THR A 18 25.07 -16.35 48.78
N ALA A 19 24.97 -15.74 47.61
CA ALA A 19 25.73 -14.56 47.24
C ALA A 19 24.77 -13.37 47.17
N LEU A 20 24.64 -12.69 48.31
CA LEU A 20 24.18 -11.31 48.39
C LEU A 20 25.17 -10.44 47.60
N VAL A 21 24.83 -10.12 46.35
CA VAL A 21 25.47 -9.01 45.64
C VAL A 21 24.60 -7.79 45.87
N GLN A 22 25.02 -6.97 46.82
CA GLN A 22 24.55 -5.59 46.94
C GLN A 22 24.97 -4.83 45.66
N VAL A 23 24.05 -4.69 44.71
CA VAL A 23 24.22 -3.68 43.66
C VAL A 23 23.84 -2.35 44.30
N VAL A 24 24.86 -1.70 44.87
CA VAL A 24 24.81 -0.32 45.32
C VAL A 24 24.31 0.52 44.15
N SER A 25 23.21 1.22 44.39
CA SER A 25 22.65 2.24 43.51
C SER A 25 23.68 3.34 43.28
N SER A 26 24.52 3.18 42.26
CA SER A 26 25.19 4.28 41.62
C SER A 26 24.32 4.68 40.43
N ALA A 27 23.43 5.63 40.68
CA ALA A 27 22.92 6.50 39.64
C ALA A 27 24.13 7.28 39.10
N VAL A 28 24.92 6.64 38.23
CA VAL A 28 25.76 7.37 37.31
C VAL A 28 24.75 8.01 36.38
N ALA A 29 24.42 9.27 36.66
CA ALA A 29 23.95 10.15 35.63
C ALA A 29 25.01 10.05 34.52
N SER A 30 24.74 9.23 33.51
CA SER A 30 25.36 9.40 32.21
C SER A 30 24.89 10.78 31.77
N GLN A 31 25.63 11.80 32.20
CA GLN A 31 25.71 13.04 31.47
C GLN A 31 26.08 12.60 30.07
N LEU A 32 25.08 12.54 29.19
CA LEU A 32 25.33 12.72 27.79
C LEU A 32 25.87 14.14 27.71
N ASN A 33 27.17 14.27 27.96
CA ASN A 33 27.95 15.45 27.61
C ASN A 33 28.03 15.40 26.10
N VAL A 34 26.91 15.74 25.46
CA VAL A 34 26.98 16.27 24.11
C VAL A 34 27.59 17.65 24.34
N ASP A 35 28.91 17.72 24.32
CA ASP A 35 29.64 18.93 23.99
C ASP A 35 29.22 19.31 22.57
N LEU A 36 28.00 19.85 22.46
CA LEU A 36 27.64 20.70 21.34
C LEU A 36 28.51 21.93 21.52
N PRO A 37 29.35 22.28 20.53
CA PRO A 37 30.19 23.46 20.64
C PRO A 37 29.30 24.65 21.00
N ALA A 38 29.74 25.43 21.99
CA ALA A 38 29.10 26.67 22.41
C ALA A 38 29.13 27.78 21.34
N ASP A 39 29.19 27.40 20.06
CA ASP A 39 29.59 28.25 18.94
C ASP A 39 28.73 28.02 17.68
N SER A 40 27.43 27.84 17.89
CA SER A 40 26.43 28.19 16.87
C SER A 40 25.40 29.18 17.41
N LEU A 41 25.79 30.00 18.40
CA LEU A 41 25.13 31.26 18.76
C LEU A 41 25.35 32.33 17.67
N ILE A 42 25.19 31.97 16.39
CA ILE A 42 24.73 32.97 15.44
C ILE A 42 23.25 33.08 15.74
N ARG A 43 22.87 34.16 16.44
CA ARG A 43 21.49 34.63 16.50
C ARG A 43 20.95 34.61 15.06
N ARG A 44 20.17 33.59 14.70
CA ARG A 44 19.13 33.82 13.70
C ARG A 44 18.22 34.82 14.38
N ALA A 45 18.24 36.05 13.90
CA ALA A 45 17.53 37.18 14.48
C ALA A 45 16.03 37.07 14.18
N GLY A 46 15.43 35.92 14.51
CA GLY A 46 14.00 35.86 14.69
C GLY A 46 13.63 36.74 15.87
N THR A 47 12.56 37.50 15.72
CA THR A 47 12.00 38.33 16.80
C THR A 47 10.73 37.73 17.36
N VAL A 48 10.22 36.68 16.71
CA VAL A 48 8.93 36.07 17.03
C VAL A 48 9.16 34.89 17.98
N PRO A 49 8.58 34.91 19.19
CA PRO A 49 8.70 33.81 20.14
C PRO A 49 7.87 32.60 19.70
N PRO A 50 8.11 31.41 20.30
CA PRO A 50 7.31 30.23 20.05
C PRO A 50 5.79 30.42 20.15
N ASN A 51 5.06 29.64 19.36
CA ASN A 51 3.59 29.60 19.25
C ASN A 51 2.94 30.89 18.73
N GLN A 52 3.73 31.79 18.13
CA GLN A 52 3.24 33.01 17.47
C GLN A 52 3.31 32.87 15.95
N ASP A 53 2.47 33.64 15.25
CA ASP A 53 2.37 33.63 13.79
C ASP A 53 3.72 34.01 13.15
N CYS A 54 4.12 33.29 12.10
CA CYS A 54 5.34 33.55 11.35
C CYS A 54 5.11 33.41 9.84
N ASN A 55 5.97 34.00 9.03
CA ASN A 55 5.93 33.82 7.57
C ASN A 55 7.09 32.94 7.07
N SER A 56 8.18 32.89 7.83
CA SER A 56 9.39 32.17 7.47
C SER A 56 10.17 31.71 8.71
N ASN A 57 11.01 30.68 8.54
CA ASN A 57 11.89 30.16 9.60
C ASN A 57 12.79 31.24 10.23
N SER A 58 13.16 32.28 9.46
CA SER A 58 13.97 33.39 9.97
C SER A 58 13.22 34.32 10.91
N ASP A 59 11.88 34.32 10.92
CA ASP A 59 11.08 35.17 11.81
C ASP A 59 11.12 34.63 13.24
N CYS A 60 11.32 33.32 13.39
CA CYS A 60 11.19 32.58 14.64
C CYS A 60 12.49 32.55 15.43
N ILE A 61 12.41 32.87 16.73
CA ILE A 61 13.54 32.70 17.65
C ILE A 61 13.94 31.22 17.75
N SER A 62 12.98 30.30 17.60
CA SER A 62 13.24 28.85 17.52
C SER A 62 13.94 28.43 16.22
N GLY A 63 13.91 29.28 15.19
CA GLY A 63 14.51 29.04 13.88
C GLY A 63 13.65 28.21 12.93
N ASP A 64 12.46 27.77 13.36
CA ASP A 64 11.54 26.92 12.59
C ASP A 64 10.12 27.52 12.61
N CYS A 65 9.60 27.80 11.41
CA CYS A 65 8.24 28.28 11.15
C CYS A 65 7.47 27.14 10.50
N ASN A 66 6.54 26.53 11.23
CA ASN A 66 5.87 25.31 10.82
C ASN A 66 4.41 25.60 10.43
N THR A 67 3.89 24.82 9.50
CA THR A 67 2.52 24.89 9.01
C THR A 67 1.74 23.71 9.60
N ARG A 68 0.75 23.96 10.45
CA ARG A 68 -0.18 22.88 10.86
C ARG A 68 -1.40 22.86 9.95
N ALA A 69 -1.49 21.83 9.12
CA ALA A 69 -2.62 21.60 8.22
C ALA A 69 -3.91 21.17 8.95
N ASP A 70 -3.80 20.82 10.23
CA ASP A 70 -4.80 20.22 11.12
C ASP A 70 -5.47 21.23 12.08
N LEU A 71 -4.97 22.47 12.14
CA LEU A 71 -5.48 23.55 13.00
C LEU A 71 -6.08 24.68 12.15
N LEU A 72 -7.20 24.38 11.50
CA LEU A 72 -7.95 25.33 10.67
C LEU A 72 -8.74 26.40 11.47
N CYS A 73 -8.71 26.40 12.81
CA CYS A 73 -9.52 27.32 13.63
C CYS A 73 -8.95 27.68 15.03
N TYR A 74 -7.64 27.57 15.29
CA TYR A 74 -7.12 27.92 16.63
C TYR A 74 -5.80 28.72 16.63
N ARG A 75 -5.74 29.81 17.40
CA ARG A 75 -4.46 30.43 17.83
C ARG A 75 -3.92 29.69 19.04
N LEU A 76 -2.61 29.49 19.12
CA LEU A 76 -1.96 28.95 20.32
C LEU A 76 -1.67 30.10 21.30
N HIS A 77 -2.14 29.98 22.55
CA HIS A 77 -1.72 30.83 23.64
C HIS A 77 -0.19 30.68 23.89
N PRO A 78 0.45 31.68 24.55
CA PRO A 78 1.84 31.58 24.97
C PRO A 78 2.16 30.37 25.86
N ASP A 79 1.14 29.77 26.51
CA ASP A 79 1.26 28.54 27.31
C ASP A 79 1.15 27.24 26.47
N GLY A 80 0.89 27.36 25.16
CA GLY A 80 0.74 26.26 24.21
C GLY A 80 -0.67 25.66 24.13
N SER A 81 -1.68 26.25 24.80
CA SER A 81 -3.09 25.84 24.67
C SER A 81 -3.75 26.48 23.43
N ALA A 82 -4.78 25.84 22.86
CA ALA A 82 -5.46 26.33 21.65
C ALA A 82 -6.70 27.16 22.01
N VAL A 83 -6.90 28.31 21.36
CA VAL A 83 -8.08 29.18 21.48
C VAL A 83 -8.89 29.12 20.20
N GLU A 84 -10.18 28.80 20.29
CA GLU A 84 -11.14 28.96 19.19
C GLU A 84 -11.29 30.44 18.87
N ASP A 85 -10.81 30.87 17.69
CA ASP A 85 -11.08 32.22 17.20
C ASP A 85 -11.38 32.13 15.69
N CYS A 86 -12.63 31.78 15.39
CA CYS A 86 -13.16 31.75 14.03
C CYS A 86 -14.24 32.83 13.87
N PHE A 87 -13.80 34.06 13.61
CA PHE A 87 -14.63 35.10 13.02
C PHE A 87 -13.89 35.78 11.86
N GLY A 88 -14.39 35.56 10.63
CA GLY A 88 -14.02 36.34 9.45
C GLY A 88 -14.04 35.53 8.16
N ASP A 89 -15.14 35.63 7.41
CA ASP A 89 -15.35 35.07 6.08
C ASP A 89 -14.29 35.52 5.06
N TYR A 90 -13.12 34.87 4.96
CA TYR A 90 -12.29 34.88 3.74
C TYR A 90 -11.14 33.87 3.79
N TYR A 91 -11.24 32.81 2.97
CA TYR A 91 -10.23 31.79 2.60
C TYR A 91 -9.44 31.06 3.73
N PRO A 92 -9.52 29.72 3.83
CA PRO A 92 -8.74 28.94 4.81
C PRO A 92 -7.27 28.83 4.36
N GLY A 93 -6.49 29.86 4.64
CA GLY A 93 -5.04 29.78 4.57
C GLY A 93 -4.51 29.04 5.80
N SER A 94 -3.65 28.05 5.59
CA SER A 94 -2.90 27.43 6.68
C SER A 94 -2.09 28.49 7.43
N ILE A 95 -2.30 28.64 8.73
CA ILE A 95 -1.52 29.59 9.54
C ILE A 95 -0.17 28.95 9.88
N ASN A 96 0.89 29.69 9.59
CA ASN A 96 2.25 29.32 9.95
C ASN A 96 2.57 29.89 11.34
N TYR A 97 3.21 29.10 12.20
CA TYR A 97 3.58 29.51 13.55
C TYR A 97 5.00 29.08 13.91
N CYS A 98 5.64 29.83 14.80
CA CYS A 98 6.97 29.51 15.30
C CYS A 98 6.90 28.29 16.20
N GLU A 99 7.65 27.25 15.85
CA GLU A 99 7.70 26.03 16.65
C GLU A 99 8.34 26.31 18.02
N GLY A 100 8.00 25.51 19.03
CA GLY A 100 8.66 25.57 20.33
C GLY A 100 10.15 25.21 20.27
N TYR A 101 10.86 25.50 21.34
CA TYR A 101 12.26 25.13 21.46
C TYR A 101 12.45 23.63 21.74
N ARG A 102 13.44 23.01 21.11
CA ARG A 102 13.84 21.62 21.39
C ARG A 102 14.53 21.50 22.76
N LEU A 103 14.70 20.26 23.23
CA LEU A 103 15.43 19.98 24.47
C LEU A 103 16.83 20.64 24.47
N GLY A 104 17.23 21.21 25.60
CA GLY A 104 18.52 21.90 25.79
C GLY A 104 18.49 23.41 25.53
N HIS A 105 17.45 23.94 24.89
CA HIS A 105 17.31 25.38 24.66
C HIS A 105 16.79 26.13 25.89
N LYS A 106 17.11 27.43 25.97
CA LYS A 106 16.56 28.30 27.02
C LYS A 106 15.07 28.55 26.82
N CYS A 107 14.33 28.61 27.92
CA CYS A 107 12.92 28.91 27.96
C CYS A 107 12.59 29.75 29.20
N ALA A 108 11.54 30.57 29.11
CA ALA A 108 11.01 31.36 30.21
C ALA A 108 9.74 30.75 30.81
N ASN A 109 8.98 29.97 30.03
CA ASN A 109 7.73 29.35 30.45
C ASN A 109 7.51 27.99 29.79
N GLN A 110 6.52 27.24 30.28
CA GLN A 110 6.23 25.88 29.80
C GLN A 110 5.78 25.81 28.35
N GLY A 111 5.11 26.86 27.86
CA GLY A 111 4.59 26.90 26.50
C GLY A 111 5.66 27.02 25.42
N GLU A 112 6.82 27.58 25.77
CA GLU A 112 7.94 27.82 24.86
C GLU A 112 8.68 26.56 24.40
N CYS A 113 8.55 25.43 25.11
CA CYS A 113 9.18 24.18 24.68
C CYS A 113 8.31 23.44 23.66
N HIS A 114 8.93 22.96 22.58
CA HIS A 114 8.33 22.01 21.64
C HIS A 114 8.26 20.63 22.28
N ASP A 115 9.38 20.19 22.84
CA ASP A 115 9.52 18.93 23.58
C ASP A 115 9.79 19.21 25.07
N GLY A 116 9.16 18.40 25.92
CA GLY A 116 9.43 18.37 27.36
C GLY A 116 8.78 19.52 28.10
N HIS A 117 9.49 20.06 29.09
CA HIS A 117 9.02 21.15 29.93
C HIS A 117 10.15 22.14 30.22
N CYS A 118 9.79 23.39 30.50
CA CYS A 118 10.74 24.39 30.95
C CYS A 118 11.13 24.14 32.40
N SER A 119 12.39 23.76 32.61
CA SER A 119 12.94 23.54 33.95
C SER A 119 13.03 24.85 34.75
N ALA A 120 13.10 24.75 36.08
CA ALA A 120 13.34 25.90 36.96
C ALA A 120 14.66 26.64 36.66
N LYS A 121 15.59 26.00 35.93
CA LYS A 121 16.85 26.61 35.48
C LYS A 121 16.68 27.37 34.15
N GLY A 122 15.48 27.42 33.59
CA GLY A 122 15.16 28.12 32.35
C GLY A 122 15.62 27.40 31.09
N TYR A 123 15.57 26.06 31.07
CA TYR A 123 15.90 25.24 29.90
C TYR A 123 14.84 24.19 29.63
N CYS A 124 14.54 23.91 28.37
CA CYS A 124 13.68 22.80 27.94
C CYS A 124 14.36 21.48 28.26
N VAL A 125 13.77 20.67 29.13
CA VAL A 125 14.30 19.37 29.56
C VAL A 125 13.23 18.30 29.42
N ALA A 126 13.68 17.05 29.28
CA ALA A 126 12.75 15.92 29.20
C ALA A 126 11.97 15.77 30.52
N SER A 127 10.68 15.53 30.40
CA SER A 127 9.76 15.32 31.51
C SER A 127 9.88 13.89 32.07
N TYR A 128 9.66 13.75 33.38
CA TYR A 128 9.61 12.48 34.10
C TYR A 128 8.16 12.04 34.36
N ILE A 129 7.98 10.82 34.88
CA ILE A 129 6.66 10.22 35.15
C ILE A 129 5.80 11.19 35.98
N GLY A 130 4.58 11.45 35.51
CA GLY A 130 3.60 12.35 36.12
C GLY A 130 3.73 13.82 35.73
N GLN A 131 4.83 14.23 35.08
CA GLN A 131 5.03 15.60 34.62
C GLN A 131 4.36 15.86 33.28
N ALA A 132 4.11 17.15 33.00
CA ALA A 132 3.46 17.57 31.77
C ALA A 132 4.29 17.24 30.52
N CYS A 133 3.60 16.90 29.44
CA CYS A 133 4.18 16.67 28.12
C CYS A 133 3.19 17.07 27.03
N LYS A 134 3.72 17.44 25.86
CA LYS A 134 2.94 17.70 24.65
C LYS A 134 2.92 16.50 23.70
N ASN A 135 4.02 15.77 23.64
CA ASN A 135 4.23 14.61 22.79
C ASN A 135 5.17 13.60 23.50
N ASP A 136 5.36 12.44 22.90
CA ASP A 136 6.24 11.40 23.43
C ASP A 136 7.71 11.81 23.50
N LEU A 137 8.19 12.64 22.56
CA LEU A 137 9.57 13.12 22.52
C LEU A 137 9.92 13.96 23.76
N GLY A 138 8.92 14.63 24.34
CA GLY A 138 9.05 15.36 25.58
C GLY A 138 9.24 14.50 26.83
N CYS A 139 9.00 13.19 26.77
CA CYS A 139 9.14 12.30 27.91
C CYS A 139 10.50 11.58 27.92
N SER A 140 11.13 11.52 29.09
CA SER A 140 12.45 10.90 29.28
C SER A 140 12.42 9.37 29.15
N GLY A 141 13.47 8.82 28.54
CA GLY A 141 13.66 7.37 28.43
C GLY A 141 12.51 6.65 27.71
N ALA A 142 11.96 5.61 28.35
CA ALA A 142 10.92 4.74 27.80
C ALA A 142 9.48 5.26 27.99
N GLN A 143 9.32 6.49 28.49
CA GLN A 143 8.03 7.06 28.86
C GLN A 143 7.29 7.60 27.63
N LEU A 144 5.97 7.54 27.67
CA LEU A 144 5.07 8.08 26.66
C LEU A 144 4.21 9.19 27.25
N CYS A 145 3.64 10.03 26.40
CA CYS A 145 2.77 11.13 26.76
C CYS A 145 1.32 10.72 26.56
N LYS A 146 0.54 10.66 27.65
CA LYS A 146 -0.90 10.40 27.58
C LYS A 146 -1.64 11.35 28.48
N ASN A 147 -2.70 11.96 27.95
CA ASN A 147 -3.49 12.98 28.65
C ASN A 147 -2.61 14.13 29.18
N GLY A 148 -1.63 14.54 28.37
CA GLY A 148 -0.69 15.62 28.70
C GLY A 148 0.30 15.30 29.81
N LYS A 149 0.46 14.03 30.23
CA LYS A 149 1.43 13.61 31.24
C LYS A 149 2.29 12.44 30.81
N CYS A 150 3.57 12.47 31.20
CA CYS A 150 4.46 11.35 30.97
C CYS A 150 4.10 10.18 31.87
N PHE A 151 4.08 8.98 31.32
CA PHE A 151 3.88 7.75 32.07
C PHE A 151 4.79 6.64 31.51
N LEU A 152 5.09 5.67 32.36
CA LEU A 152 5.76 4.45 31.93
C LEU A 152 4.71 3.40 31.61
N PRO A 153 4.54 3.02 30.33
CA PRO A 153 3.61 1.95 29.98
C PRO A 153 4.03 0.62 30.60
N ALA A 154 3.05 -0.12 31.12
CA ALA A 154 3.29 -1.47 31.63
C ALA A 154 3.65 -2.43 30.49
N ASN A 155 4.18 -3.59 30.83
CA ASN A 155 4.46 -4.63 29.84
C ASN A 155 3.15 -5.11 29.22
N ASN A 156 3.14 -5.29 27.90
CA ASN A 156 1.99 -5.75 27.13
C ASN A 156 0.70 -4.92 27.37
N SER A 157 0.82 -3.61 27.56
CA SER A 157 -0.34 -2.75 27.84
C SER A 157 -0.82 -1.92 26.64
N ILE A 158 0.03 -1.74 25.64
CA ILE A 158 -0.25 -0.89 24.48
C ILE A 158 -0.79 -1.75 23.33
N ASP A 159 -1.92 -1.35 22.77
CA ASP A 159 -2.55 -2.00 21.61
C ASP A 159 -1.76 -1.69 20.31
N PRO A 160 -1.89 -2.50 19.24
CA PRO A 160 -1.31 -2.17 17.93
C PRO A 160 -1.68 -0.76 17.43
N LEU A 161 -0.83 -0.20 16.57
CA LEU A 161 -0.95 1.14 15.98
C LEU A 161 -0.85 2.32 16.95
N GLN A 162 -0.75 2.08 18.25
CA GLN A 162 -0.50 3.12 19.25
C GLN A 162 1.00 3.39 19.39
N ASP A 163 1.35 4.62 19.74
CA ASP A 163 2.73 5.05 19.90
C ASP A 163 3.47 4.22 20.96
N CYS A 164 4.76 4.00 20.71
CA CYS A 164 5.62 3.23 21.60
C CYS A 164 7.07 3.70 21.52
N LYS A 165 7.85 3.35 22.55
CA LYS A 165 9.31 3.49 22.54
C LYS A 165 10.05 2.17 22.71
N ARG A 166 9.35 1.13 23.18
CA ARG A 166 9.92 -0.18 23.49
C ARG A 166 8.94 -1.30 23.15
N GLY A 167 9.46 -2.38 22.57
CA GLY A 167 8.65 -3.51 22.12
C GLY A 167 7.87 -4.19 23.24
N TYR A 168 8.46 -4.36 24.44
CA TYR A 168 7.80 -5.05 25.54
C TYR A 168 6.55 -4.33 26.08
N SER A 169 6.40 -3.03 25.82
CA SER A 169 5.21 -2.27 26.20
C SER A 169 4.02 -2.57 25.28
N CYS A 170 4.31 -2.99 24.04
CA CYS A 170 3.32 -3.39 23.05
C CYS A 170 2.81 -4.79 23.32
N LYS A 171 1.50 -5.00 23.19
CA LYS A 171 0.89 -6.34 23.25
C LYS A 171 1.41 -7.27 22.16
N SER A 172 1.77 -6.72 20.99
CA SER A 172 2.42 -7.46 19.91
C SER A 172 3.87 -7.87 20.24
N GLY A 173 4.47 -7.25 21.27
CA GLY A 173 5.87 -7.39 21.67
C GLY A 173 6.84 -6.58 20.81
N ARG A 174 6.35 -5.82 19.83
CA ARG A 174 7.17 -5.13 18.84
C ARG A 174 6.77 -3.66 18.72
N CYS A 175 7.78 -2.81 18.78
CA CYS A 175 7.69 -1.37 18.54
C CYS A 175 8.52 -1.07 17.30
N VAL A 176 7.87 -0.64 16.22
CA VAL A 176 8.51 -0.46 14.91
C VAL A 176 8.48 1.00 14.51
N THR A 177 9.49 1.48 13.80
CA THR A 177 9.63 2.89 13.39
C THR A 177 8.64 3.31 12.31
N SER A 178 7.95 2.36 11.70
CA SER A 178 6.90 2.59 10.72
C SER A 178 6.01 1.36 10.65
N VAL A 179 4.70 1.56 10.74
CA VAL A 179 3.70 0.53 10.46
C VAL A 179 3.01 0.87 9.14
N TYR A 180 2.91 -0.11 8.23
CA TYR A 180 2.18 0.05 6.98
C TYR A 180 0.73 -0.36 7.17
N ASN A 181 -0.22 0.54 6.88
CA ASN A 181 -1.62 0.18 6.87
C ASN A 181 -1.90 -0.82 5.74
N MET A 182 -2.03 -2.10 6.08
CA MET A 182 -2.30 -3.17 5.12
C MET A 182 -3.76 -3.22 4.64
N ILE A 183 -4.62 -2.33 5.11
CA ILE A 183 -6.03 -2.23 4.72
C ILE A 183 -6.24 -0.85 4.03
N PRO A 184 -6.22 -0.76 2.69
CA PRO A 184 -6.55 0.43 1.92
C PRO A 184 -8.00 0.82 2.17
N GLY A 185 -8.24 2.11 2.41
CA GLY A 185 -9.57 2.65 2.73
C GLY A 185 -9.56 3.74 3.80
N TYR A 186 -8.50 3.77 4.60
CA TYR A 186 -8.14 4.85 5.53
C TYR A 186 -6.95 5.64 4.99
N GLY A 187 -7.00 6.09 3.73
CA GLY A 187 -5.89 6.78 3.09
C GLY A 187 -4.69 5.86 2.84
N ALA A 188 -4.22 5.80 1.60
CA ALA A 188 -2.91 5.23 1.34
C ALA A 188 -1.87 6.21 1.93
N ASP A 189 -1.28 5.81 3.06
CA ASP A 189 -0.28 6.53 3.87
C ASP A 189 -0.80 7.81 4.59
N PRO A 190 -0.31 8.10 5.83
CA PRO A 190 1.11 8.07 6.14
C PRO A 190 1.47 6.96 7.11
N ARG A 191 2.62 6.34 6.87
CA ARG A 191 3.48 5.74 7.89
C ARG A 191 3.27 6.56 9.15
N LEU A 192 2.84 5.91 10.23
CA LEU A 192 3.12 6.48 11.55
C LEU A 192 4.64 6.68 11.56
N THR A 193 5.06 7.93 11.40
CA THR A 193 6.46 8.35 11.31
C THR A 193 7.09 8.36 12.70
N LEU A 194 6.25 8.20 13.72
CA LEU A 194 6.61 7.89 15.08
C LEU A 194 6.59 6.38 15.28
N PRO A 195 7.50 5.84 16.11
CA PRO A 195 7.47 4.42 16.40
C PRO A 195 6.14 4.01 17.03
N ALA A 196 5.51 2.98 16.46
CA ALA A 196 4.21 2.48 16.88
C ALA A 196 4.25 0.97 17.10
N CYS A 197 3.33 0.48 17.94
CA CYS A 197 3.20 -0.94 18.20
C CYS A 197 2.78 -1.65 16.91
N ASP A 198 3.57 -2.65 16.51
CA ASP A 198 3.28 -3.45 15.33
C ASP A 198 1.97 -4.23 15.50
N TYR A 199 1.39 -4.66 14.39
CA TYR A 199 0.26 -5.58 14.39
C TYR A 199 0.59 -6.90 15.08
N PHE A 200 -0.45 -7.59 15.53
CA PHE A 200 -0.36 -8.98 15.93
C PHE A 200 -0.09 -9.87 14.71
N GLN A 201 0.87 -10.76 14.85
CA GLN A 201 1.24 -11.78 13.88
C GLN A 201 0.31 -13.00 14.00
N PRO A 202 0.30 -13.90 13.01
CA PRO A 202 -0.50 -15.12 13.06
C PRO A 202 -0.22 -15.91 14.34
N GLY A 203 -1.30 -16.32 15.02
CA GLY A 203 -1.27 -17.06 16.29
C GLY A 203 -1.12 -16.18 17.53
N GLN A 204 -0.83 -14.88 17.41
CA GLN A 204 -0.81 -13.97 18.56
C GLN A 204 -2.24 -13.69 19.04
N LYS A 205 -2.40 -13.65 20.36
CA LYS A 205 -3.67 -13.40 21.06
C LYS A 205 -3.78 -11.95 21.52
N GLY A 206 -5.01 -11.48 21.70
CA GLY A 206 -5.34 -10.14 22.19
C GLY A 206 -5.88 -9.19 21.14
N CYS A 207 -6.09 -9.64 19.90
CA CYS A 207 -6.79 -8.84 18.90
C CYS A 207 -8.26 -8.66 19.30
N LYS A 208 -8.81 -7.49 18.99
CA LYS A 208 -10.23 -7.15 19.18
C LYS A 208 -10.92 -7.11 17.83
N THR A 209 -10.24 -6.57 16.82
CA THR A 209 -10.70 -6.51 15.43
C THR A 209 -9.58 -6.94 14.50
N MET A 210 -9.89 -7.13 13.21
CA MET A 210 -8.87 -7.43 12.21
C MET A 210 -7.83 -6.31 12.03
N ASP A 211 -8.17 -5.08 12.42
CA ASP A 211 -7.27 -3.93 12.29
C ASP A 211 -6.05 -4.10 13.22
N ASP A 212 -6.17 -4.91 14.27
CA ASP A 212 -5.06 -5.27 15.14
C ASP A 212 -4.11 -6.30 14.52
N CYS A 213 -4.52 -6.96 13.43
CA CYS A 213 -3.86 -8.14 12.87
C CYS A 213 -3.08 -7.88 11.57
N GLY A 214 -2.96 -6.64 11.07
CA GLY A 214 -2.01 -6.31 10.00
C GLY A 214 -2.08 -7.20 8.77
N GLY A 215 -3.31 -7.55 8.36
CA GLY A 215 -3.55 -8.42 7.21
C GLY A 215 -4.05 -9.84 7.54
N TYR A 216 -4.29 -10.16 8.80
CA TYR A 216 -5.00 -11.38 9.19
C TYR A 216 -6.40 -11.08 9.73
N LEU A 217 -7.23 -12.12 9.90
CA LEU A 217 -8.52 -11.99 10.56
C LEU A 217 -8.34 -12.13 12.07
N CYS A 218 -9.09 -11.35 12.85
CA CYS A 218 -9.21 -11.58 14.28
C CYS A 218 -10.36 -12.55 14.56
N SER A 219 -10.03 -13.76 15.01
CA SER A 219 -11.00 -14.79 15.36
C SER A 219 -10.78 -15.26 16.79
N ASN A 220 -11.81 -15.16 17.63
CA ASN A 220 -11.75 -15.49 19.06
C ASN A 220 -10.54 -14.85 19.77
N GLY A 221 -10.27 -13.58 19.45
CA GLY A 221 -9.16 -12.82 20.00
C GLY A 221 -7.78 -13.28 19.55
N THR A 222 -7.67 -14.07 18.48
CA THR A 222 -6.40 -14.52 17.90
C THR A 222 -6.32 -14.13 16.43
N CYS A 223 -5.15 -13.63 15.99
CA CYS A 223 -4.94 -13.34 14.58
C CYS A 223 -4.69 -14.63 13.79
N ILE A 224 -5.52 -14.91 12.79
CA ILE A 224 -5.46 -16.13 11.98
C ILE A 224 -5.70 -15.81 10.50
N LEU A 225 -5.21 -16.70 9.64
CA LEU A 225 -5.69 -16.74 8.25
C LEU A 225 -7.12 -17.30 8.23
N GLY A 226 -7.99 -16.64 7.48
CA GLY A 226 -9.37 -17.05 7.25
C GLY A 226 -9.45 -18.40 6.55
N ASN A 227 -10.38 -19.23 7.01
CA ASN A 227 -10.77 -20.49 6.40
C ASN A 227 -11.93 -20.25 5.44
N ASP A 228 -12.26 -21.27 4.66
CA ASP A 228 -13.39 -21.21 3.76
C ASP A 228 -14.69 -20.85 4.49
N GLY A 229 -15.40 -19.84 3.99
CA GLY A 229 -16.59 -19.26 4.61
C GLY A 229 -16.33 -18.00 5.46
N ASP A 230 -15.10 -17.73 5.87
CA ASP A 230 -14.76 -16.51 6.61
C ASP A 230 -14.86 -15.26 5.72
N ARG A 231 -15.23 -14.13 6.30
CA ARG A 231 -15.30 -12.85 5.58
C ARG A 231 -13.91 -12.25 5.40
N CYS A 232 -13.67 -11.67 4.23
CA CYS A 232 -12.38 -11.09 3.85
C CYS A 232 -12.59 -9.89 2.91
N ILE A 233 -11.56 -9.07 2.79
CA ILE A 233 -11.47 -7.97 1.81
C ILE A 233 -10.28 -8.14 0.86
N ALA A 234 -9.31 -9.01 1.19
CA ALA A 234 -8.12 -9.27 0.38
C ALA A 234 -7.62 -10.71 0.49
N ASN A 235 -6.89 -11.19 -0.52
CA ASN A 235 -6.40 -12.57 -0.59
C ASN A 235 -5.45 -12.93 0.55
N PHE A 236 -4.59 -12.00 0.97
CA PHE A 236 -3.62 -12.26 2.06
C PHE A 236 -4.30 -12.58 3.40
N GLN A 237 -5.58 -12.26 3.58
CA GLN A 237 -6.36 -12.58 4.78
C GLN A 237 -6.85 -14.02 4.82
N CYS A 238 -6.92 -14.70 3.69
CA CYS A 238 -7.41 -16.07 3.59
C CYS A 238 -6.25 -17.06 3.50
N LYS A 239 -6.46 -18.33 3.89
CA LYS A 239 -5.53 -19.42 3.52
C LYS A 239 -5.46 -19.56 2.00
N ASN A 240 -6.63 -19.59 1.36
CA ASN A 240 -6.81 -19.69 -0.09
C ASN A 240 -7.06 -18.31 -0.72
N VAL A 241 -8.12 -18.13 -1.51
CA VAL A 241 -8.45 -16.84 -2.14
C VAL A 241 -9.60 -16.16 -1.40
N CYS A 242 -9.64 -14.84 -1.47
CA CYS A 242 -10.81 -14.05 -1.11
C CYS A 242 -11.60 -13.80 -2.39
N ASN A 243 -12.78 -14.39 -2.53
CA ASN A 243 -13.60 -14.25 -3.74
C ASN A 243 -14.16 -12.84 -3.91
N LEU A 244 -14.81 -12.55 -5.03
CA LEU A 244 -15.37 -11.22 -5.32
C LEU A 244 -16.47 -10.77 -4.33
N ASN A 245 -17.06 -11.72 -3.59
CA ASN A 245 -18.09 -11.45 -2.58
C ASN A 245 -17.50 -11.15 -1.19
N GLY A 246 -16.17 -11.15 -1.05
CA GLY A 246 -15.50 -10.93 0.23
C GLY A 246 -15.61 -12.14 1.17
N VAL A 247 -15.51 -13.35 0.61
CA VAL A 247 -15.53 -14.60 1.37
C VAL A 247 -14.30 -15.44 1.00
N CYS A 248 -13.61 -15.95 2.02
CA CYS A 248 -12.51 -16.88 1.83
C CYS A 248 -13.06 -18.19 1.26
N GLU A 249 -12.42 -18.71 0.22
CA GLU A 249 -12.78 -20.00 -0.37
C GLU A 249 -11.58 -20.69 -0.98
N THR A 250 -11.61 -22.03 -0.97
CA THR A 250 -10.77 -22.84 -1.85
C THR A 250 -11.38 -22.75 -3.25
N PRO A 251 -10.66 -22.24 -4.25
CA PRO A 251 -11.17 -22.24 -5.61
C PRO A 251 -11.55 -23.66 -6.01
N ASN A 252 -12.76 -23.83 -6.55
CA ASN A 252 -13.22 -25.14 -6.95
C ASN A 252 -12.54 -25.54 -8.27
N PHE A 253 -11.45 -26.29 -8.16
CA PHE A 253 -10.67 -26.84 -9.27
C PHE A 253 -11.39 -27.99 -10.02
N SER A 254 -12.64 -28.30 -9.66
CA SER A 254 -13.34 -29.49 -10.15
C SER A 254 -14.04 -29.29 -11.50
N LYS A 255 -13.90 -28.15 -12.19
CA LYS A 255 -14.26 -28.06 -13.61
C LYS A 255 -13.07 -28.51 -14.45
N PRO A 256 -13.09 -29.74 -15.01
CA PRO A 256 -12.07 -30.16 -15.96
C PRO A 256 -12.18 -29.29 -17.21
N PRO A 257 -11.10 -29.20 -18.00
CA PRO A 257 -9.87 -30.01 -17.94
C PRO A 257 -8.69 -29.42 -17.16
N ILE A 258 -8.76 -28.20 -16.62
CA ILE A 258 -7.72 -27.63 -15.76
C ILE A 258 -8.43 -26.89 -14.65
N GLY A 259 -8.31 -27.40 -13.43
CA GLY A 259 -8.88 -26.75 -12.28
C GLY A 259 -8.31 -25.35 -12.12
N GLY A 260 -9.18 -24.35 -12.22
CA GLY A 260 -8.84 -22.95 -12.04
C GLY A 260 -10.06 -22.07 -12.20
N SER A 261 -9.97 -20.85 -11.71
CA SER A 261 -11.01 -19.84 -11.82
C SER A 261 -10.99 -19.15 -13.20
N GLU A 262 -12.15 -18.65 -13.62
CA GLU A 262 -12.37 -17.92 -14.88
C GLU A 262 -11.63 -16.56 -14.89
N ILE A 263 -11.54 -15.91 -16.06
CA ILE A 263 -10.94 -14.57 -16.19
C ILE A 263 -11.57 -13.59 -15.19
N GLY A 264 -10.73 -12.75 -14.58
CA GLY A 264 -11.13 -11.71 -13.63
C GLY A 264 -11.38 -12.24 -12.22
N GLN A 265 -11.40 -13.56 -12.01
CA GLN A 265 -11.53 -14.13 -10.67
C GLN A 265 -10.26 -13.94 -9.84
N PRO A 266 -10.37 -13.74 -8.53
CA PRO A 266 -9.20 -13.57 -7.67
C PRO A 266 -8.33 -14.83 -7.61
N CYS A 267 -7.02 -14.63 -7.55
CA CYS A 267 -6.03 -15.68 -7.45
C CYS A 267 -4.81 -15.24 -6.62
N LYS A 268 -4.10 -16.21 -6.05
CA LYS A 268 -2.80 -16.04 -5.40
C LYS A 268 -1.65 -16.60 -6.23
N ASN A 269 -1.91 -17.58 -7.07
CA ASN A 269 -0.90 -18.22 -7.90
C ASN A 269 -1.46 -18.66 -9.25
N ASN A 270 -0.56 -18.89 -10.19
CA ASN A 270 -0.88 -19.26 -11.57
C ASN A 270 -1.76 -20.52 -11.67
N THR A 271 -1.48 -21.52 -10.84
CA THR A 271 -2.23 -22.79 -10.85
C THR A 271 -3.70 -22.64 -10.46
N GLN A 272 -4.09 -21.49 -9.90
CA GLN A 272 -5.48 -21.20 -9.57
C GLN A 272 -6.29 -20.64 -10.74
N CYS A 273 -5.68 -20.44 -11.91
CA CYS A 273 -6.34 -19.86 -13.07
C CYS A 273 -6.40 -20.87 -14.21
N ILE A 274 -7.50 -20.90 -14.96
CA ILE A 274 -7.60 -21.72 -16.19
C ILE A 274 -6.47 -21.35 -17.15
N SER A 275 -6.08 -20.07 -17.16
CA SER A 275 -5.00 -19.57 -17.99
C SER A 275 -3.60 -19.99 -17.54
N ASN A 276 -3.46 -20.54 -16.33
CA ASN A 276 -2.19 -20.64 -15.63
C ASN A 276 -1.47 -19.28 -15.50
N VAL A 277 -2.21 -18.18 -15.54
CA VAL A 277 -1.69 -16.81 -15.38
C VAL A 277 -2.53 -16.10 -14.32
N CYS A 278 -1.94 -15.99 -13.14
CA CYS A 278 -2.43 -15.12 -12.08
C CYS A 278 -1.62 -13.84 -12.13
N TYR A 279 -2.21 -12.80 -12.71
CA TYR A 279 -1.54 -11.52 -12.83
C TYR A 279 -1.83 -10.74 -11.56
N ASN A 280 -0.77 -10.37 -10.83
CA ASN A 280 -0.86 -9.42 -9.74
C ASN A 280 -0.19 -8.13 -10.20
N PRO A 281 -0.97 -7.16 -10.69
CA PRO A 281 -0.40 -5.93 -11.12
C PRO A 281 -0.49 -4.87 -10.04
N THR A 282 0.65 -4.30 -9.73
CA THR A 282 0.78 -2.92 -9.23
C THR A 282 0.10 -1.88 -10.16
N TYR A 283 -0.41 -2.29 -11.34
CA TYR A 283 -0.84 -1.41 -12.45
C TYR A 283 -2.15 -1.76 -13.17
N ALA A 284 -2.89 -2.80 -12.77
CA ALA A 284 -4.22 -3.09 -13.34
C ALA A 284 -5.28 -2.85 -12.25
N PRO A 285 -6.55 -2.68 -12.62
CA PRO A 285 -7.57 -2.34 -11.64
C PRO A 285 -7.61 -3.47 -10.61
N GLY A 286 -7.27 -3.14 -9.36
CA GLY A 286 -7.25 -4.10 -8.27
C GLY A 286 -8.60 -4.81 -8.10
N VAL A 287 -8.63 -5.86 -7.30
CA VAL A 287 -9.85 -6.60 -7.05
C VAL A 287 -10.73 -5.82 -6.08
N THR A 288 -11.93 -5.47 -6.52
CA THR A 288 -12.92 -4.76 -5.71
C THR A 288 -13.83 -5.74 -4.99
N ARG A 289 -13.95 -5.61 -3.66
CA ARG A 289 -14.79 -6.47 -2.81
C ARG A 289 -15.58 -5.66 -1.79
N PRO A 290 -16.71 -6.18 -1.28
CA PRO A 290 -17.43 -5.56 -0.18
C PRO A 290 -16.58 -5.51 1.09
N ASP A 291 -16.60 -4.38 1.79
CA ASP A 291 -16.08 -4.30 3.14
C ASP A 291 -17.01 -5.07 4.07
N PHE A 292 -16.52 -6.14 4.68
CA PHE A 292 -17.33 -6.89 5.62
C PHE A 292 -17.61 -6.11 6.92
N ARG A 293 -16.84 -5.06 7.23
CA ARG A 293 -17.12 -4.14 8.35
C ARG A 293 -18.23 -3.16 8.01
N ASN A 294 -18.37 -2.82 6.72
CA ASN A 294 -19.40 -1.92 6.22
C ASN A 294 -19.88 -2.40 4.83
N PRO A 295 -20.91 -3.28 4.78
CA PRO A 295 -21.37 -3.88 3.53
C PRO A 295 -21.82 -2.88 2.45
N GLY A 296 -22.04 -1.61 2.80
CA GLY A 296 -22.34 -0.54 1.84
C GLY A 296 -21.11 0.10 1.19
N LYS A 297 -19.89 -0.30 1.57
CA LYS A 297 -18.63 0.16 1.01
C LYS A 297 -17.90 -0.99 0.32
N ASN A 298 -17.21 -0.66 -0.77
CA ASN A 298 -16.31 -1.58 -1.45
C ASN A 298 -14.88 -1.06 -1.34
N TYR A 299 -13.92 -1.99 -1.27
CA TYR A 299 -12.49 -1.68 -1.33
C TYR A 299 -11.83 -2.41 -2.47
N THR A 300 -10.90 -1.71 -3.11
CA THR A 300 -10.06 -2.24 -4.19
C THR A 300 -8.67 -2.53 -3.63
N PHE A 301 -8.21 -3.77 -3.80
CA PHE A 301 -6.90 -4.24 -3.35
C PHE A 301 -6.06 -4.73 -4.52
N ASP A 302 -4.73 -4.61 -4.41
CA ASP A 302 -3.75 -5.16 -5.36
C ASP A 302 -3.60 -6.68 -5.19
N ASP A 303 -4.71 -7.38 -5.39
CA ASP A 303 -4.77 -8.84 -5.43
C ASP A 303 -4.58 -9.34 -6.86
N GLY A 304 -4.03 -10.55 -6.96
CA GLY A 304 -3.97 -11.25 -8.24
C GLY A 304 -5.36 -11.54 -8.80
N ASN A 305 -5.50 -11.41 -10.11
CA ASN A 305 -6.66 -11.85 -10.87
C ASN A 305 -6.26 -12.78 -12.01
N CYS A 306 -7.12 -13.76 -12.31
CA CYS A 306 -6.90 -14.67 -13.41
C CYS A 306 -7.03 -13.91 -14.72
N GLN A 307 -5.97 -13.96 -15.54
CA GLN A 307 -6.00 -13.35 -16.86
C GLN A 307 -6.56 -14.33 -17.89
N GLY A 308 -7.00 -13.80 -19.02
CA GLY A 308 -7.31 -14.65 -20.15
C GLY A 308 -6.08 -15.13 -20.86
N GLN A 309 -6.30 -16.14 -21.69
CA GLN A 309 -5.28 -16.71 -22.55
C GLN A 309 -5.13 -15.90 -23.84
N LEU A 310 -3.88 -15.73 -24.27
CA LEU A 310 -3.54 -15.15 -25.57
C LEU A 310 -3.76 -16.16 -26.70
N PHE A 311 -3.64 -15.71 -27.95
CA PHE A 311 -3.73 -16.61 -29.11
C PHE A 311 -2.76 -17.80 -29.02
N GLY A 312 -3.24 -18.98 -29.40
CA GLY A 312 -2.51 -20.24 -29.39
C GLY A 312 -2.51 -20.98 -28.05
N ALA A 313 -2.85 -20.32 -26.94
CA ALA A 313 -2.91 -20.96 -25.64
C ALA A 313 -4.18 -21.82 -25.49
N LYS A 314 -4.12 -22.82 -24.59
CA LYS A 314 -5.24 -23.75 -24.37
C LYS A 314 -6.42 -23.06 -23.71
N CYS A 315 -7.62 -23.46 -24.09
CA CYS A 315 -8.88 -22.97 -23.53
C CYS A 315 -9.95 -24.06 -23.58
N PHE A 316 -11.07 -23.82 -22.90
CA PHE A 316 -12.25 -24.68 -22.91
C PHE A 316 -13.50 -23.94 -23.36
N THR A 317 -13.59 -22.68 -23.00
CA THR A 317 -14.64 -21.77 -23.42
C THR A 317 -14.05 -20.48 -23.96
N THR A 318 -14.81 -19.75 -24.78
CA THR A 318 -14.41 -18.43 -25.26
C THR A 318 -14.14 -17.45 -24.13
N ALA A 319 -14.74 -17.64 -22.96
CA ALA A 319 -14.50 -16.82 -21.79
C ALA A 319 -13.10 -17.03 -21.18
N ASP A 320 -12.36 -18.07 -21.56
CA ASP A 320 -10.99 -18.30 -21.10
C ASP A 320 -9.97 -17.50 -21.92
N CYS A 321 -10.38 -16.94 -23.05
CA CYS A 321 -9.52 -16.23 -23.98
C CYS A 321 -9.55 -14.72 -23.71
N GLU A 322 -8.40 -14.13 -23.42
CA GLU A 322 -8.27 -12.67 -23.41
C GLU A 322 -8.43 -12.10 -24.82
N GLN A 323 -7.96 -12.87 -25.81
CA GLN A 323 -7.99 -12.57 -27.23
C GLN A 323 -8.60 -13.75 -28.01
N GLY A 324 -9.54 -13.46 -28.90
CA GLY A 324 -10.18 -14.47 -29.75
C GLY A 324 -11.28 -15.27 -29.08
N ALA A 325 -11.54 -16.44 -29.66
CA ALA A 325 -12.52 -17.40 -29.17
C ALA A 325 -11.88 -18.77 -29.02
N CYS A 326 -12.45 -19.58 -28.13
CA CYS A 326 -11.94 -20.92 -27.91
C CYS A 326 -12.38 -21.84 -29.04
N THR A 327 -11.42 -22.24 -29.88
CA THR A 327 -11.65 -23.08 -31.05
C THR A 327 -10.73 -24.29 -30.98
N ASN A 328 -11.31 -25.49 -31.02
CA ASN A 328 -10.57 -26.77 -30.89
C ASN A 328 -9.64 -26.81 -29.66
N GLY A 329 -10.09 -26.24 -28.54
CA GLY A 329 -9.33 -26.23 -27.29
C GLY A 329 -8.16 -25.23 -27.25
N THR A 330 -8.08 -24.29 -28.20
CA THR A 330 -7.08 -23.21 -28.21
C THR A 330 -7.70 -21.86 -28.51
N CYS A 331 -7.21 -20.79 -27.89
CA CYS A 331 -7.65 -19.43 -28.16
C CYS A 331 -7.18 -19.05 -29.56
N GLN A 332 -8.12 -18.79 -30.45
CA GLN A 332 -7.83 -18.43 -31.83
C GLN A 332 -8.60 -17.17 -32.19
N GLY A 333 -7.97 -16.30 -32.99
CA GLY A 333 -8.66 -15.17 -33.56
C GLY A 333 -9.84 -15.65 -34.41
N THR A 334 -11.01 -15.05 -34.22
CA THR A 334 -12.18 -15.43 -35.02
C THR A 334 -11.99 -15.01 -36.49
N PRO A 335 -12.47 -15.82 -37.45
CA PRO A 335 -12.27 -15.54 -38.87
C PRO A 335 -13.03 -14.29 -39.33
N LEU A 336 -12.66 -13.77 -40.49
CA LEU A 336 -13.35 -12.65 -41.13
C LEU A 336 -14.87 -12.90 -41.20
N ASN A 337 -15.66 -11.83 -41.08
CA ASN A 337 -17.13 -11.82 -41.00
C ASN A 337 -17.74 -12.51 -39.77
N SER A 338 -16.94 -13.01 -38.83
CA SER A 338 -17.40 -13.44 -37.52
C SER A 338 -17.85 -12.25 -36.68
N THR A 339 -18.77 -12.49 -35.74
CA THR A 339 -19.21 -11.46 -34.81
C THR A 339 -18.11 -11.18 -33.77
N CYS A 340 -17.85 -9.91 -33.46
CA CYS A 340 -16.84 -9.48 -32.51
C CYS A 340 -17.37 -8.30 -31.65
N THR A 341 -16.75 -8.06 -30.51
CA THR A 341 -17.05 -6.90 -29.62
C THR A 341 -15.85 -5.96 -29.46
N ALA A 342 -14.67 -6.37 -29.94
CA ALA A 342 -13.43 -5.60 -29.93
C ALA A 342 -12.44 -6.21 -30.93
N ASP A 343 -11.44 -5.43 -31.34
CA ASP A 343 -10.39 -5.82 -32.28
C ASP A 343 -9.66 -7.10 -31.89
N LYS A 344 -9.36 -7.26 -30.59
CA LYS A 344 -8.63 -8.40 -30.04
C LYS A 344 -9.33 -9.76 -30.21
N PHE A 345 -10.60 -9.79 -30.62
CA PHE A 345 -11.33 -11.03 -30.88
C PHE A 345 -11.15 -11.56 -32.30
N CYS A 346 -10.63 -10.75 -33.22
CA CYS A 346 -10.50 -11.08 -34.62
C CYS A 346 -9.08 -11.56 -34.93
N ALA A 347 -8.94 -12.57 -35.80
CA ALA A 347 -7.62 -12.99 -36.32
C ALA A 347 -6.87 -11.86 -37.04
N SER A 348 -7.62 -10.90 -37.57
CA SER A 348 -7.09 -9.69 -38.18
C SER A 348 -6.67 -8.63 -37.17
N SER A 349 -7.10 -8.70 -35.91
CA SER A 349 -7.03 -7.57 -34.97
C SER A 349 -7.86 -6.35 -35.41
N THR A 350 -8.93 -6.56 -36.18
CA THR A 350 -9.87 -5.49 -36.56
C THR A 350 -11.32 -5.96 -36.49
N CYS A 351 -12.09 -5.28 -35.64
CA CYS A 351 -13.52 -5.46 -35.44
C CYS A 351 -14.27 -4.19 -35.84
N VAL A 352 -15.04 -4.26 -36.93
CA VAL A 352 -15.84 -3.13 -37.39
C VAL A 352 -17.18 -3.13 -36.69
N ILE A 353 -17.34 -2.25 -35.69
CA ILE A 353 -18.58 -2.08 -34.93
C ILE A 353 -19.38 -0.91 -35.53
N PRO A 354 -20.58 -1.14 -36.09
CA PRO A 354 -21.42 -0.05 -36.60
C PRO A 354 -21.76 0.96 -35.51
N LYS A 355 -21.86 2.24 -35.88
CA LYS A 355 -22.20 3.32 -34.93
C LYS A 355 -23.51 2.99 -34.21
N GLY A 356 -23.49 3.04 -32.88
CA GLY A 356 -24.63 2.73 -32.02
C GLY A 356 -24.83 1.25 -31.69
N GLN A 357 -23.91 0.36 -32.10
CA GLN A 357 -23.93 -1.07 -31.74
C GLN A 357 -22.80 -1.43 -30.77
N THR A 358 -22.97 -2.53 -30.02
CA THR A 358 -21.94 -3.12 -29.15
C THR A 358 -21.26 -4.34 -29.77
N LYS A 359 -21.75 -4.80 -30.92
CA LYS A 359 -21.23 -5.95 -31.67
C LYS A 359 -20.98 -5.53 -33.11
N GLY A 360 -19.90 -6.04 -33.68
CA GLY A 360 -19.43 -5.77 -35.03
C GLY A 360 -19.05 -7.04 -35.76
N LYS A 361 -18.32 -6.87 -36.87
CA LYS A 361 -17.80 -7.96 -37.69
C LYS A 361 -16.28 -7.88 -37.84
N CYS A 362 -15.62 -9.02 -37.77
CA CYS A 362 -14.19 -9.09 -38.06
C CYS A 362 -13.94 -8.75 -39.52
N ALA A 363 -13.03 -7.81 -39.77
CA ALA A 363 -12.72 -7.34 -41.11
C ALA A 363 -11.20 -7.34 -41.31
N VAL A 364 -10.76 -7.28 -42.57
CA VAL A 364 -9.34 -7.15 -42.88
C VAL A 364 -8.79 -5.83 -42.34
N SER A 365 -7.58 -5.91 -41.82
CA SER A 365 -6.94 -4.81 -41.11
C SER A 365 -6.33 -3.79 -42.05
N LYS A 366 -6.24 -2.57 -41.54
CA LYS A 366 -5.59 -1.43 -42.22
C LYS A 366 -4.07 -1.60 -42.23
N ALA A 367 -3.37 -0.72 -42.95
CA ALA A 367 -1.92 -0.70 -42.95
C ALA A 367 -1.35 -0.54 -41.52
N TYR A 368 -0.21 -1.17 -41.26
CA TYR A 368 0.54 -1.12 -40.00
C TYR A 368 -0.15 -1.69 -38.76
N ALA A 369 -1.37 -2.23 -38.90
CA ALA A 369 -2.01 -3.03 -37.86
C ALA A 369 -1.32 -4.40 -37.73
N GLY A 370 -1.34 -4.99 -36.53
CA GLY A 370 -0.74 -6.31 -36.29
C GLY A 370 -1.43 -7.40 -37.12
N CYS A 371 -0.64 -8.32 -37.68
CA CYS A 371 -1.15 -9.39 -38.52
C CYS A 371 -0.43 -10.72 -38.28
N SER A 372 -1.11 -11.81 -38.64
CA SER A 372 -0.54 -13.16 -38.64
C SER A 372 -0.29 -13.70 -40.05
N THR A 373 -1.11 -13.29 -41.02
CA THR A 373 -1.03 -13.72 -42.43
C THR A 373 -1.45 -12.60 -43.37
N GLY A 374 -1.05 -12.67 -44.63
CA GLY A 374 -1.48 -11.71 -45.65
C GLY A 374 -3.00 -11.62 -45.80
N ALA A 375 -3.72 -12.74 -45.60
CA ALA A 375 -5.17 -12.80 -45.68
C ALA A 375 -5.90 -11.95 -44.62
N THR A 376 -5.20 -11.59 -43.53
CA THR A 376 -5.75 -10.70 -42.49
C THR A 376 -5.60 -9.21 -42.81
N CYS A 377 -4.87 -8.88 -43.87
CA CYS A 377 -4.52 -7.52 -44.25
C CYS A 377 -5.28 -7.09 -45.50
N TYR A 378 -5.73 -5.84 -45.54
CA TYR A 378 -6.41 -5.31 -46.71
C TYR A 378 -5.52 -5.30 -47.95
N SER A 379 -4.23 -5.02 -47.79
CA SER A 379 -3.21 -5.10 -48.83
C SER A 379 -2.92 -6.53 -49.31
N GLY A 380 -3.39 -7.55 -48.60
CA GLY A 380 -3.02 -8.95 -48.84
C GLY A 380 -1.61 -9.32 -48.36
N GLY A 381 -0.86 -8.37 -47.79
CA GLY A 381 0.52 -8.57 -47.32
C GLY A 381 0.66 -8.38 -45.82
N CYS A 382 1.33 -9.30 -45.15
CA CYS A 382 1.71 -9.22 -43.74
C CYS A 382 3.24 -9.20 -43.68
N ASP A 383 3.81 -8.01 -43.46
CA ASP A 383 5.24 -7.78 -43.46
C ASP A 383 5.85 -8.12 -42.08
N SER A 384 6.95 -8.84 -42.12
CA SER A 384 7.78 -9.23 -40.98
C SER A 384 9.12 -8.49 -41.01
N LYS A 385 9.21 -7.35 -41.69
CA LYS A 385 10.38 -6.45 -41.62
C LYS A 385 10.06 -5.21 -40.79
N TYR A 386 11.08 -4.64 -40.16
CA TYR A 386 11.01 -3.40 -39.38
C TYR A 386 10.85 -2.14 -40.27
N SER A 387 10.13 -2.24 -41.38
CA SER A 387 9.88 -1.16 -42.33
C SER A 387 8.61 -0.40 -41.96
N CYS A 388 8.56 0.16 -40.73
CA CYS A 388 7.44 1.02 -40.33
C CYS A 388 7.83 2.50 -40.27
N PRO A 389 7.06 3.39 -40.91
CA PRO A 389 7.26 4.84 -40.86
C PRO A 389 6.78 5.49 -39.56
N ALA A 390 5.98 4.78 -38.74
CA ALA A 390 5.60 5.24 -37.41
C ALA A 390 6.60 4.74 -36.35
N THR A 391 6.78 5.52 -35.29
CA THR A 391 7.75 5.28 -34.20
C THR A 391 7.54 3.94 -33.48
N PHE A 392 6.36 3.33 -33.58
CA PHE A 392 6.06 2.00 -33.05
C PHE A 392 4.97 1.34 -33.90
N CYS A 393 5.28 0.17 -34.47
CA CYS A 393 4.30 -0.69 -35.12
C CYS A 393 4.43 -2.11 -34.55
N PRO A 394 3.31 -2.84 -34.40
CA PRO A 394 3.35 -4.23 -34.02
C PRO A 394 4.15 -5.04 -35.05
N PHE A 395 4.78 -6.13 -34.62
CA PHE A 395 5.55 -7.02 -35.49
C PHE A 395 5.00 -8.44 -35.34
N PRO A 396 4.50 -9.08 -36.42
CA PRO A 396 4.38 -8.58 -37.80
C PRO A 396 3.21 -7.59 -38.01
N HIS A 397 3.21 -6.82 -39.11
CA HIS A 397 2.15 -5.85 -39.44
C HIS A 397 1.69 -5.86 -40.91
N CYS A 398 0.48 -5.38 -41.17
CA CYS A 398 -0.07 -5.30 -42.50
C CYS A 398 0.69 -4.30 -43.37
N ALA A 399 1.11 -4.73 -44.55
CA ALA A 399 1.73 -3.86 -45.54
C ALA A 399 0.75 -2.75 -45.93
N ALA A 400 1.27 -1.57 -46.24
CA ALA A 400 0.48 -0.49 -46.80
C ALA A 400 0.22 -0.69 -48.29
N VAL A 401 -0.86 -0.11 -48.80
CA VAL A 401 -1.13 -0.07 -50.24
C VAL A 401 -0.37 1.11 -50.87
N ASP A 402 0.43 0.82 -51.89
CA ASP A 402 1.20 1.81 -52.63
C ASP A 402 0.30 2.75 -53.48
N GLN A 403 0.90 3.84 -53.96
CA GLN A 403 0.23 4.79 -54.85
C GLN A 403 -0.38 4.09 -56.08
N GLY A 404 -1.62 4.43 -56.40
CA GLY A 404 -2.38 3.80 -57.48
C GLY A 404 -3.10 2.51 -57.10
N GLY A 405 -2.81 1.93 -55.93
CA GLY A 405 -3.53 0.77 -55.40
C GLY A 405 -4.93 1.12 -54.87
N LYS A 406 -5.81 0.11 -54.77
CA LYS A 406 -7.17 0.27 -54.23
C LYS A 406 -7.14 0.49 -52.71
N CYS A 407 -8.06 1.28 -52.17
CA CYS A 407 -8.19 1.55 -50.73
C CYS A 407 -9.65 1.70 -50.29
N ARG A 408 -9.92 1.50 -49.00
CA ARG A 408 -11.23 1.79 -48.39
C ARG A 408 -11.26 3.17 -47.74
N PHE A 409 -10.16 3.55 -47.11
CA PHE A 409 -9.94 4.83 -46.42
C PHE A 409 -8.43 5.08 -46.30
N ASP A 410 -8.05 6.29 -45.87
CA ASP A 410 -6.65 6.75 -45.85
C ASP A 410 -5.70 5.80 -45.10
N GLY A 411 -6.18 5.14 -44.05
CA GLY A 411 -5.39 4.20 -43.25
C GLY A 411 -5.00 2.90 -43.94
N ASP A 412 -5.50 2.60 -45.14
CA ASP A 412 -5.03 1.47 -45.95
C ASP A 412 -3.77 1.83 -46.77
N CYS A 413 -3.51 3.12 -47.00
CA CYS A 413 -2.47 3.61 -47.90
C CYS A 413 -1.10 3.80 -47.22
N PHE A 414 -0.04 3.86 -48.04
CA PHE A 414 1.29 4.27 -47.59
C PHE A 414 1.24 5.69 -46.99
N PRO A 415 2.07 6.03 -45.98
CA PRO A 415 2.05 7.35 -45.37
C PRO A 415 2.16 8.45 -46.41
N PHE A 416 1.51 9.57 -46.11
CA PHE A 416 1.43 10.74 -46.97
C PHE A 416 0.53 10.58 -48.22
N LEU A 417 -0.02 9.38 -48.47
CA LEU A 417 -1.08 9.17 -49.46
C LEU A 417 -2.46 9.28 -48.82
N SER A 418 -3.46 9.67 -49.62
CA SER A 418 -4.87 9.69 -49.21
C SER A 418 -5.72 8.79 -50.10
N CYS A 419 -6.76 8.20 -49.54
CA CYS A 419 -7.69 7.36 -50.27
C CYS A 419 -8.71 8.21 -51.02
N GLN A 420 -8.43 8.50 -52.29
CA GLN A 420 -9.26 9.33 -53.13
C GLN A 420 -10.02 8.50 -54.16
N ARG A 421 -11.35 8.47 -54.04
CA ARG A 421 -12.24 7.67 -54.92
C ARG A 421 -11.84 6.18 -54.94
N GLY A 422 -11.43 5.64 -53.79
CA GLY A 422 -11.05 4.24 -53.64
C GLY A 422 -9.66 3.89 -54.16
N VAL A 423 -8.79 4.88 -54.41
CA VAL A 423 -7.41 4.70 -54.86
C VAL A 423 -6.45 5.55 -54.00
N CYS A 424 -5.32 4.98 -53.58
CA CYS A 424 -4.27 5.71 -52.86
C CYS A 424 -3.58 6.71 -53.80
N LYS A 425 -3.58 8.00 -53.44
CA LYS A 425 -3.02 9.08 -54.26
C LYS A 425 -2.05 9.96 -53.51
#